data_AF-A0A540KEH1-F1
#
_entry.id   AF-A0A540KEH1-F1
#
_cell.length_a   1.000
_cell.length_b   1.000
_cell.length_c   1.000
_cell.angle_alpha   90.00
_cell.angle_beta   90.00
_cell.angle_gamma   90.00
#
_symmetry.space_group_name_H-M   'P 1'
#
loop_
_entity.id
_entity.type
_entity.pdbx_description
1 polymer ?
#
loop_
_entity_poly.entity_id
_entity_poly.type
_entity_poly.pdbx_seq_one_letter_code
_entity_poly.pdbx_strand_id
1 'polypeptide(L)'
;MKVLPYDDAHVIFQRIYICLGACKNGFKNGCRQLVGLDGCHLKGVFKGQLLSAVGMDANNQTWVIAYAIVELENKDSWVWFLELLAADLGIVNQRAWTFISDKQKGLIPAFEKGLPNCNHRFCVRHLYTNYKADGFKGKRLKDALWNAAKATTIADFRESMAEVNRLNKKAYKWLEKRPTLH
;
A
#
# COMPACT_ATOMS: atom_id res chain seq x y z
N MET A 1 -12.12 -20.74 -1.74
CA MET A 1 -11.32 -21.52 -0.77
C MET A 1 -10.51 -22.52 -1.57
N LYS A 2 -9.18 -22.46 -1.55
CA LYS A 2 -8.34 -23.45 -2.24
C LYS A 2 -7.86 -24.44 -1.17
N VAL A 3 -8.31 -25.68 -1.27
CA VAL A 3 -7.91 -26.79 -0.40
C VAL A 3 -7.26 -27.81 -1.32
N LEU A 4 -6.02 -28.23 -1.04
CA LEU A 4 -5.33 -29.27 -1.79
C LEU A 4 -5.65 -30.65 -1.17
N PRO A 5 -5.84 -31.72 -1.95
CA PRO A 5 -6.15 -33.03 -1.39
C PRO A 5 -4.90 -33.89 -1.10
N TYR A 6 -4.96 -34.54 0.07
CA TYR A 6 -4.51 -35.89 0.46
C TYR A 6 -3.01 -36.25 0.50
N ASP A 7 -2.46 -36.34 1.73
CA ASP A 7 -1.79 -37.52 2.33
C ASP A 7 -1.43 -37.18 3.79
N ASP A 8 -2.00 -37.88 4.80
CA ASP A 8 -1.79 -37.86 6.28
C ASP A 8 -1.20 -36.65 7.04
N ALA A 9 -1.16 -35.46 6.45
CA ALA A 9 -0.60 -34.24 6.98
C ALA A 9 -1.74 -33.27 7.31
N HIS A 10 -1.66 -32.65 8.49
CA HIS A 10 -2.66 -31.72 9.00
C HIS A 10 -3.12 -30.73 7.92
N VAL A 11 -4.44 -30.53 7.79
CA VAL A 11 -4.99 -29.55 6.84
C VAL A 11 -4.48 -28.16 7.23
N ILE A 12 -3.59 -27.60 6.42
CA ILE A 12 -3.05 -26.25 6.62
C ILE A 12 -3.93 -25.26 5.86
N PHE A 13 -4.47 -24.28 6.58
CA PHE A 13 -5.13 -23.15 5.97
C PHE A 13 -4.16 -22.40 5.06
N GLN A 14 -4.50 -22.26 3.78
CA GLN A 14 -3.69 -21.50 2.83
C GLN A 14 -4.06 -20.01 2.86
N ARG A 15 -5.23 -19.67 2.30
CA ARG A 15 -5.69 -18.28 2.21
C ARG A 15 -7.18 -18.14 1.97
N ILE A 16 -7.73 -17.02 2.41
CA ILE A 16 -9.11 -16.59 2.16
C ILE A 16 -9.12 -15.11 1.78
N TYR A 17 -9.95 -14.75 0.82
CA TYR A 17 -10.23 -13.38 0.40
C TYR A 17 -11.69 -13.06 0.69
N ILE A 18 -11.94 -11.90 1.28
CA ILE A 18 -13.27 -11.45 1.67
C ILE A 18 -13.49 -10.04 1.13
N CYS A 19 -14.53 -9.90 0.30
CA CYS A 19 -14.97 -8.64 -0.28
C CYS A 19 -16.50 -8.64 -0.33
N LEU A 20 -17.12 -7.87 0.56
CA LEU A 20 -18.57 -7.85 0.66
C LEU A 20 -19.15 -7.05 -0.51
N GLY A 21 -20.24 -7.55 -1.10
CA GLY A 21 -20.91 -6.91 -2.25
C GLY A 21 -21.24 -5.43 -1.99
N ALA A 22 -21.71 -5.12 -0.78
CA ALA A 22 -21.97 -3.74 -0.36
C ALA A 22 -20.69 -2.88 -0.30
N CYS A 23 -19.58 -3.40 0.24
CA CYS A 23 -18.31 -2.69 0.33
C CYS A 23 -17.75 -2.33 -1.04
N LYS A 24 -17.72 -3.28 -1.99
CA LYS A 24 -17.20 -3.01 -3.34
C LYS A 24 -18.12 -2.09 -4.15
N ASN A 25 -19.44 -2.26 -4.04
CA ASN A 25 -20.38 -1.40 -4.76
C ASN A 25 -20.40 0.02 -4.19
N GLY A 26 -20.38 0.17 -2.87
CA GLY A 26 -20.27 1.48 -2.21
C GLY A 26 -18.97 2.19 -2.58
N PHE A 27 -17.85 1.48 -2.61
CA PHE A 27 -16.58 2.05 -3.06
C PHE A 27 -16.66 2.53 -4.51
N LYS A 28 -17.10 1.68 -5.45
CA LYS A 28 -17.21 2.03 -6.88
C LYS A 28 -18.11 3.24 -7.14
N ASN A 29 -19.18 3.40 -6.35
CA ASN A 29 -20.20 4.42 -6.59
C ASN A 29 -19.92 5.76 -5.87
N GLY A 30 -19.13 5.77 -4.80
CA GLY A 30 -18.98 6.96 -3.95
C GLY A 30 -17.59 7.26 -3.42
N CYS A 31 -16.61 6.37 -3.61
CA CYS A 31 -15.24 6.59 -3.14
C CYS A 31 -14.32 7.06 -4.27
N ARG A 32 -13.20 7.67 -3.87
CA ARG A 32 -12.13 8.05 -4.79
C ARG A 32 -11.39 6.78 -5.25
N GLN A 33 -10.87 6.78 -6.48
CA GLN A 33 -10.01 5.69 -7.02
C GLN A 33 -8.60 5.70 -6.40
N LEU A 34 -8.57 5.74 -5.07
CA LEU A 34 -7.39 5.77 -4.22
C LEU A 34 -7.52 4.61 -3.22
N VAL A 35 -6.57 3.69 -3.25
CA VAL A 35 -6.58 2.48 -2.41
C VAL A 35 -5.30 2.40 -1.58
N GLY A 36 -5.44 2.38 -0.26
CA GLY A 36 -4.41 2.02 0.69
C GLY A 36 -4.31 0.50 0.84
N LEU A 37 -3.09 -0.03 0.82
CA LEU A 37 -2.78 -1.44 1.08
C LEU A 37 -1.89 -1.54 2.31
N ASP A 38 -2.23 -2.47 3.20
CA ASP A 38 -1.42 -2.76 4.38
C ASP A 38 -1.50 -4.25 4.74
N GLY A 39 -0.43 -4.75 5.36
CA GLY A 39 -0.30 -6.12 5.84
C GLY A 39 0.08 -6.13 7.32
N CYS A 40 -0.57 -6.97 8.13
CA CYS A 40 -0.21 -7.10 9.54
C CYS A 40 -0.19 -8.56 10.03
N HIS A 41 0.72 -8.84 10.96
CA HIS A 41 0.91 -10.19 11.49
C HIS A 41 -0.25 -10.56 12.42
N LEU A 42 -0.88 -11.71 12.18
CA LEU A 42 -1.87 -12.26 13.08
C LEU A 42 -1.19 -12.82 14.33
N LYS A 43 -1.70 -12.42 15.50
CA LYS A 43 -1.28 -12.94 16.80
C LYS A 43 -2.28 -14.01 17.22
N GLY A 44 -1.83 -15.26 17.22
CA GLY A 44 -2.65 -16.40 17.63
C GLY A 44 -1.91 -17.72 17.50
N VAL A 45 -2.64 -18.81 17.77
CA VAL A 45 -2.18 -20.20 17.56
C VAL A 45 -1.88 -20.43 16.08
N PHE A 46 -2.77 -19.93 15.22
CA PHE A 46 -2.59 -19.90 13.78
C PHE A 46 -1.86 -18.62 13.39
N LYS A 47 -0.65 -18.78 12.84
CA LYS A 47 0.14 -17.69 12.26
C LYS A 47 -0.44 -17.29 10.90
N GLY A 48 0.11 -16.23 10.32
CA GLY A 48 -0.26 -15.74 9.00
C GLY A 48 -0.32 -14.21 8.99
N GLN A 49 -0.74 -13.68 7.86
CA GLN A 49 -0.88 -12.24 7.65
C GLN A 49 -2.30 -11.87 7.29
N LEU A 50 -2.79 -10.77 7.88
CA LEU A 50 -3.98 -10.08 7.40
C LEU A 50 -3.55 -9.02 6.40
N LEU A 51 -3.95 -9.19 5.14
CA LEU A 51 -3.83 -8.17 4.10
C LEU A 51 -5.14 -7.37 4.05
N SER A 52 -5.04 -6.07 3.81
CA SER A 52 -6.20 -5.18 3.76
C SER A 52 -6.10 -4.19 2.61
N ALA A 53 -7.26 -3.89 2.02
CA ALA A 53 -7.44 -2.83 1.05
C ALA A 53 -8.48 -1.84 1.58
N VAL A 54 -8.08 -0.58 1.73
CA VAL A 54 -8.93 0.50 2.23
C VAL A 54 -8.97 1.64 1.22
N GLY A 55 -10.15 2.23 1.06
CA GLY A 55 -10.38 3.43 0.26
C GLY A 55 -10.55 4.68 1.12
N MET A 56 -10.77 5.80 0.46
CA MET A 56 -11.36 6.98 1.09
C MET A 56 -12.65 7.38 0.37
N ASP A 57 -13.68 7.61 1.17
CA ASP A 57 -14.96 8.11 0.66
C ASP A 57 -14.91 9.63 0.34
N ALA A 58 -16.03 10.15 -0.17
CA ALA A 58 -16.15 11.57 -0.47
C ALA A 58 -16.01 12.48 0.77
N ASN A 59 -16.29 11.95 1.97
CA ASN A 59 -16.18 12.64 3.26
C ASN A 59 -14.80 12.47 3.92
N ASN A 60 -13.80 11.95 3.19
CA ASN A 60 -12.46 11.65 3.70
C ASN A 60 -12.44 10.64 4.87
N GLN A 61 -13.45 9.78 4.97
CA GLN A 61 -13.46 8.68 5.93
C GLN A 61 -12.86 7.42 5.30
N THR A 62 -12.25 6.60 6.14
CA THR A 62 -11.69 5.31 5.71
C THR A 62 -12.81 4.35 5.34
N TRP A 63 -12.72 3.76 4.16
CA TRP A 63 -13.68 2.77 3.68
C TRP A 63 -13.00 1.41 3.53
N VAL A 64 -13.46 0.37 4.23
CA VAL A 64 -12.87 -0.97 4.07
C VAL A 64 -13.45 -1.63 2.82
N ILE A 65 -12.59 -1.97 1.86
CA ILE A 65 -12.99 -2.57 0.57
C ILE A 65 -12.98 -4.08 0.69
N ALA A 66 -11.82 -4.64 1.03
CA ALA A 66 -11.57 -6.06 1.09
C ALA A 66 -10.42 -6.37 2.06
N TYR A 67 -10.37 -7.61 2.53
CA TYR A 67 -9.28 -8.13 3.33
C TYR A 67 -9.05 -9.61 3.04
N ALA A 68 -7.86 -10.09 3.36
CA ALA A 68 -7.50 -11.49 3.16
C ALA A 68 -6.63 -11.99 4.30
N ILE A 69 -6.82 -13.27 4.66
CA ILE A 69 -5.87 -13.98 5.51
C ILE A 69 -5.02 -14.84 4.58
N VAL A 70 -3.70 -14.70 4.68
CA VAL A 70 -2.72 -15.42 3.86
C VAL A 70 -1.68 -16.10 4.72
N GLU A 71 -1.08 -17.15 4.16
CA GLU A 71 -0.02 -17.94 4.78
C GLU A 71 1.23 -17.11 5.09
N LEU A 72 1.59 -16.19 4.18
CA LEU A 72 2.78 -15.36 4.27
C LEU A 72 2.62 -14.08 3.46
N GLU A 73 3.22 -12.99 3.93
CA GLU A 73 3.33 -11.74 3.20
C GLU A 73 4.48 -11.80 2.17
N ASN A 74 4.19 -12.38 1.00
CA ASN A 74 5.15 -12.52 -0.09
C ASN A 74 4.54 -12.02 -1.41
N LYS A 75 5.36 -12.04 -2.48
CA LYS A 75 4.92 -11.63 -3.83
C LYS A 75 3.68 -12.39 -4.29
N ASP A 76 3.64 -13.71 -4.11
CA ASP A 76 2.55 -14.54 -4.63
C ASP A 76 1.22 -14.28 -3.92
N SER A 77 1.25 -14.06 -2.60
CA SER A 77 0.08 -13.65 -1.82
C SER A 77 -0.44 -12.28 -2.26
N TRP A 78 0.46 -11.32 -2.48
CA TRP A 78 0.09 -9.98 -2.94
C TRP A 78 -0.45 -9.97 -4.37
N VAL A 79 0.17 -10.69 -5.31
CA VAL A 79 -0.33 -10.83 -6.69
C VAL A 79 -1.74 -11.40 -6.67
N TRP A 80 -1.94 -12.50 -5.95
CA TRP A 80 -3.25 -13.13 -5.81
C TRP A 80 -4.31 -12.20 -5.20
N PHE A 81 -3.94 -11.44 -4.16
CA PHE A 81 -4.82 -10.45 -3.54
C PHE A 81 -5.19 -9.31 -4.50
N LEU A 82 -4.21 -8.78 -5.23
CA LEU A 82 -4.39 -7.68 -6.18
C LEU A 82 -5.24 -8.10 -7.39
N GLU A 83 -5.06 -9.32 -7.91
CA GLU A 83 -5.86 -9.86 -9.01
C GLU A 83 -7.35 -9.97 -8.61
N LEU A 84 -7.63 -10.48 -7.41
CA LEU A 84 -9.00 -10.57 -6.90
C LEU A 84 -9.61 -9.18 -6.65
N LEU A 85 -8.84 -8.28 -6.03
CA LEU A 85 -9.28 -6.90 -5.79
C LEU A 85 -9.57 -6.16 -7.10
N ALA A 86 -8.70 -6.30 -8.10
CA ALA A 86 -8.88 -5.69 -9.41
C ALA A 86 -10.12 -6.20 -10.13
N ALA A 87 -10.38 -7.52 -10.05
CA ALA A 87 -11.59 -8.13 -10.60
C ALA A 87 -12.85 -7.60 -9.91
N ASP A 88 -12.89 -7.55 -8.58
CA ASP A 88 -14.06 -7.08 -7.83
C ASP A 88 -14.37 -5.58 -8.02
N LEU A 89 -13.31 -4.78 -8.21
CA LEU A 89 -13.41 -3.35 -8.49
C LEU A 89 -13.61 -3.05 -9.98
N GLY A 90 -13.49 -4.05 -10.87
CA GLY A 90 -13.64 -3.86 -12.32
C GLY A 90 -12.57 -2.92 -12.90
N ILE A 91 -11.32 -3.04 -12.46
CA ILE A 91 -10.23 -2.16 -12.88
C ILE A 91 -9.84 -2.48 -14.32
N VAL A 92 -10.38 -1.71 -15.27
CA VAL A 92 -10.00 -1.77 -16.69
C VAL A 92 -8.95 -0.69 -17.01
N ASN A 93 -9.24 0.57 -16.69
CA ASN A 93 -8.29 1.68 -16.86
C ASN A 93 -7.40 1.83 -15.62
N GLN A 94 -6.32 1.06 -15.55
CA GLN A 94 -5.40 1.08 -14.41
C GLN A 94 -4.78 2.47 -14.14
N ARG A 95 -4.56 3.29 -15.17
CA ARG A 95 -3.92 4.62 -15.04
C ARG A 95 -4.74 5.61 -14.22
N ALA A 96 -6.05 5.39 -14.10
CA ALA A 96 -6.93 6.22 -13.27
C ALA A 96 -6.81 5.90 -11.78
N TRP A 97 -6.21 4.76 -11.43
CA TRP A 97 -6.10 4.30 -10.05
C TRP A 97 -4.77 4.70 -9.43
N THR A 98 -4.84 5.06 -8.15
CA THR A 98 -3.66 5.27 -7.32
C THR A 98 -3.70 4.31 -6.13
N PHE A 99 -2.61 3.57 -5.94
CA PHE A 99 -2.41 2.72 -4.79
C PHE A 99 -1.34 3.31 -3.87
N ILE A 100 -1.58 3.24 -2.57
CA ILE A 100 -0.61 3.62 -1.53
C ILE A 100 -0.31 2.38 -0.70
N SER A 101 0.95 1.96 -0.62
CA SER A 101 1.34 0.84 0.24
C SER A 101 2.59 1.15 1.05
N ASP A 102 2.94 0.29 2.00
CA ASP A 102 4.28 0.30 2.58
C ASP A 102 5.34 -0.20 1.57
N LYS A 103 6.62 -0.18 1.98
CA LYS A 103 7.75 -0.67 1.17
C LYS A 103 8.07 -2.15 1.47
N GLN A 104 7.04 -2.99 1.64
CA GLN A 104 7.18 -4.45 1.67
C GLN A 104 7.88 -4.95 0.40
N LYS A 105 8.82 -5.89 0.55
CA LYS A 105 9.53 -6.53 -0.58
C LYS A 105 8.61 -7.26 -1.56
N GLY A 106 7.42 -7.68 -1.14
CA GLY A 106 6.47 -8.40 -1.99
C GLY A 106 5.56 -7.51 -2.85
N LEU A 107 5.31 -6.26 -2.45
CA LEU A 107 4.30 -5.40 -3.07
C LEU A 107 4.74 -4.81 -4.41
N ILE A 108 5.95 -4.27 -4.49
CA ILE A 108 6.50 -3.71 -5.75
C ILE A 108 6.45 -4.75 -6.89
N PRO A 109 7.03 -5.97 -6.73
CA PRO A 109 6.98 -6.96 -7.81
C PRO A 109 5.58 -7.55 -8.02
N ALA A 110 4.64 -7.36 -7.08
CA ALA A 110 3.25 -7.74 -7.26
C ALA A 110 2.48 -6.73 -8.12
N PHE A 111 2.74 -5.43 -7.95
CA PHE A 111 2.19 -4.38 -8.83
C PHE A 111 2.69 -4.53 -10.26
N GLU A 112 4.00 -4.74 -10.45
CA GLU A 112 4.60 -4.98 -11.77
C GLU A 112 3.95 -6.17 -12.51
N LYS A 113 3.44 -7.16 -11.78
CA LYS A 113 2.79 -8.35 -12.37
C LYS A 113 1.28 -8.19 -12.54
N GLY A 114 0.57 -7.72 -11.50
CA GLY A 114 -0.89 -7.71 -11.45
C GLY A 114 -1.53 -6.41 -11.94
N LEU A 115 -0.92 -5.25 -11.66
CA LEU A 115 -1.46 -3.92 -11.96
C LEU A 115 -0.36 -2.96 -12.46
N PRO A 116 0.36 -3.30 -13.56
CA PRO A 116 1.58 -2.60 -13.97
C PRO A 116 1.37 -1.15 -14.41
N ASN A 117 0.15 -0.76 -14.76
CA ASN A 117 -0.15 0.57 -15.27
C ASN A 117 -0.86 1.47 -14.24
N CYS A 118 -1.01 1.03 -12.99
CA CYS A 118 -1.57 1.86 -11.93
C CYS A 118 -0.48 2.77 -11.33
N ASN A 119 -0.89 3.91 -10.77
CA ASN A 119 0.06 4.74 -10.03
C ASN A 119 0.33 4.09 -8.67
N HIS A 120 1.58 3.79 -8.34
CA HIS A 120 1.94 3.22 -7.04
C HIS A 120 2.77 4.22 -6.23
N ARG A 121 2.31 4.53 -5.02
CA ARG A 121 2.98 5.47 -4.10
C ARG A 121 3.33 4.78 -2.80
N PHE A 122 4.43 5.23 -2.19
CA PHE A 122 4.80 4.79 -0.84
C PHE A 122 4.05 5.61 0.22
N CYS A 123 3.54 4.91 1.23
CA CYS A 123 2.94 5.52 2.39
C CYS A 123 3.97 6.40 3.12
N VAL A 124 3.74 7.72 3.18
CA VAL A 124 4.64 8.68 3.84
C VAL A 124 4.86 8.35 5.32
N ARG A 125 3.85 7.75 5.98
CA ARG A 125 3.97 7.30 7.38
C ARG A 125 5.08 6.25 7.51
N HIS A 126 5.07 5.23 6.66
CA HIS A 126 6.09 4.19 6.64
C HIS A 126 7.44 4.72 6.16
N LEU A 127 7.44 5.58 5.14
CA LEU A 127 8.65 6.27 4.67
C LEU A 127 9.33 7.02 5.81
N TYR A 128 8.55 7.75 6.61
CA TYR A 128 9.08 8.49 7.76
C TYR A 128 9.56 7.61 8.90
N THR A 129 8.92 6.47 9.17
CA THR A 129 9.41 5.52 10.17
C THR A 129 10.83 5.07 9.82
N ASN A 130 11.07 4.71 8.55
CA ASN A 130 12.40 4.36 8.06
C ASN A 130 13.36 5.55 8.07
N TYR A 131 12.89 6.73 7.66
CA TYR A 131 13.65 7.97 7.68
C TYR A 131 14.16 8.31 9.10
N LYS A 132 13.31 8.14 10.12
CA LYS A 132 13.69 8.30 11.53
C LYS A 132 14.66 7.23 12.01
N ALA A 133 14.46 5.98 11.58
CA ALA A 133 15.32 4.86 11.96
C ALA A 133 16.76 5.08 11.47
N ASP A 134 16.92 5.64 10.27
CA ASP A 134 18.22 6.02 9.68
C ASP A 134 18.80 7.33 10.26
N GLY A 135 18.22 7.85 11.35
CA GLY A 135 18.77 8.97 12.12
C GLY A 135 18.24 10.35 11.72
N PHE A 136 17.38 10.46 10.70
CA PHE A 136 16.80 11.74 10.29
C PHE A 136 15.61 12.11 11.18
N LYS A 137 15.91 12.73 12.32
CA LYS A 137 14.94 13.10 13.35
C LYS A 137 14.78 14.62 13.43
N GLY A 138 13.68 15.06 14.05
CA GLY A 138 13.41 16.49 14.28
C GLY A 138 12.15 16.96 13.58
N LYS A 139 11.46 17.92 14.21
CA LYS A 139 10.16 18.44 13.75
C LYS A 139 10.27 19.09 12.36
N ARG A 140 11.25 19.96 12.14
CA ARG A 140 11.44 20.64 10.85
C ARG A 140 11.66 19.68 9.67
N LEU A 141 12.47 18.63 9.85
CA LEU A 141 12.68 17.62 8.82
C LEU A 141 11.41 16.80 8.55
N LYS A 142 10.66 16.45 9.60
CA LYS A 142 9.36 15.80 9.47
C LYS A 142 8.40 16.69 8.67
N ASP A 143 8.27 17.95 9.04
CA ASP A 143 7.32 18.87 8.43
C ASP A 143 7.66 19.10 6.95
N ALA A 144 8.94 19.30 6.62
CA ALA A 144 9.40 19.41 5.24
C ALA A 144 9.12 18.14 4.40
N LEU A 145 9.33 16.94 4.96
CA LEU A 145 8.97 15.68 4.33
C LEU A 145 7.45 15.57 4.08
N TRP A 146 6.62 15.97 5.05
CA TRP A 146 5.16 15.94 4.91
C TRP A 146 4.67 16.94 3.88
N ASN A 147 5.27 18.13 3.82
CA ASN A 147 4.95 19.14 2.82
C ASN A 147 5.29 18.62 1.41
N ALA A 148 6.45 17.99 1.24
CA ALA A 148 6.81 17.34 -0.03
C ALA A 148 5.78 16.24 -0.40
N ALA A 149 5.38 15.39 0.55
CA ALA A 149 4.42 14.31 0.29
C ALA A 149 2.99 14.80 0.00
N LYS A 150 2.60 15.98 0.50
CA LYS A 150 1.28 16.60 0.29
C LYS A 150 1.23 17.57 -0.89
N ALA A 151 2.38 17.90 -1.48
CA ALA A 151 2.47 18.84 -2.58
C ALA A 151 1.60 18.38 -3.75
N THR A 152 0.74 19.27 -4.23
CA THR A 152 -0.16 19.03 -5.38
C THR A 152 0.46 19.51 -6.69
N THR A 153 1.54 20.29 -6.62
CA THR A 153 2.29 20.77 -7.80
C THR A 153 3.76 20.38 -7.73
N ILE A 154 4.39 20.30 -8.90
CA ILE A 154 5.84 20.04 -8.99
C ILE A 154 6.65 21.18 -8.37
N ALA A 155 6.15 22.42 -8.42
CA ALA A 155 6.81 23.58 -7.82
C ALA A 155 6.87 23.45 -6.29
N ASP A 156 5.74 23.20 -5.63
CA ASP A 156 5.65 23.03 -4.18
C ASP A 156 6.47 21.82 -3.70
N PHE A 157 6.48 20.74 -4.49
CA PHE A 157 7.30 19.57 -4.21
C PHE A 157 8.79 19.93 -4.24
N ARG A 158 9.25 20.63 -5.28
CA ARG A 158 10.65 21.05 -5.43
C ARG A 158 11.06 22.00 -4.31
N GLU A 159 10.20 22.93 -3.92
CA GLU A 159 10.45 23.84 -2.80
C GLU A 159 10.59 23.07 -1.48
N SER A 160 9.66 22.15 -1.20
CA SER A 160 9.70 21.31 0.01
C SER A 160 10.96 20.43 0.04
N MET A 161 11.33 19.83 -1.09
CA MET A 161 12.57 19.05 -1.22
C MET A 161 13.83 19.90 -1.07
N ALA A 162 13.81 21.15 -1.54
CA ALA A 162 14.90 22.11 -1.33
C ALA A 162 15.05 22.46 0.16
N GLU A 163 13.95 22.61 0.91
CA GLU A 163 14.01 22.80 2.37
C GLU A 163 14.59 21.56 3.07
N VAL A 164 14.21 20.34 2.68
CA VAL A 164 14.86 19.13 3.21
C VAL A 164 16.37 19.16 2.95
N ASN A 165 16.81 19.59 1.77
CA ASN A 165 18.23 19.70 1.42
C ASN A 165 18.98 20.76 2.27
N ARG A 166 18.33 21.90 2.53
CA ARG A 166 18.87 22.95 3.42
C ARG A 166 19.00 22.47 4.86
N LEU A 167 17.98 21.77 5.36
CA LEU A 167 17.97 21.21 6.71
C LEU A 167 18.97 20.07 6.89
N ASN A 168 19.03 19.15 5.93
CA ASN A 168 19.92 18.00 5.99
C ASN A 168 20.16 17.38 4.59
N LYS A 169 21.33 17.66 4.01
CA LYS A 169 21.77 17.12 2.71
C LYS A 169 21.77 15.59 2.63
N LYS A 170 22.10 14.88 3.72
CA LYS A 170 22.09 13.41 3.74
C LYS A 170 20.66 12.88 3.64
N ALA A 171 19.74 13.56 4.31
CA ALA A 171 18.33 13.20 4.31
C ALA A 171 17.66 13.47 2.95
N TYR A 172 18.04 14.56 2.27
CA TYR A 172 17.65 14.80 0.87
C TYR A 172 18.13 13.67 -0.05
N LYS A 173 19.43 13.33 -0.01
CA LYS A 173 19.99 12.23 -0.81
C LYS A 173 19.33 10.87 -0.49
N TRP A 174 18.86 10.69 0.74
CA TRP A 174 18.13 9.49 1.11
C TRP A 174 16.75 9.40 0.43
N LEU A 175 16.05 10.52 0.32
CA LEU A 175 14.75 10.61 -0.37
C LEU A 175 14.90 10.52 -1.89
N GLU A 176 15.96 11.11 -2.47
CA GLU A 176 16.25 11.06 -3.91
C GLU A 176 16.39 9.63 -4.45
N LYS A 177 16.93 8.72 -3.64
CA LYS A 177 17.00 7.27 -3.95
C LYS A 177 15.65 6.55 -3.95
N ARG A 178 14.55 7.26 -3.65
CA ARG A 178 13.18 6.74 -3.52
C ARG A 178 12.24 7.66 -4.30
N PRO A 179 12.32 7.64 -5.65
CA PRO A 179 11.56 8.56 -6.48
C PRO A 179 10.06 8.36 -6.30
N THR A 180 9.30 9.42 -6.60
CA THR A 180 7.84 9.41 -6.49
C THR A 180 7.17 8.72 -7.67
N LEU A 181 7.86 8.51 -8.80
CA LEU A 181 7.34 7.94 -10.05
C LEU A 181 7.54 6.43 -10.09
N HIS A 182 6.47 5.67 -9.90
CA HIS A 182 6.31 4.28 -10.29
C HIS A 182 4.89 4.09 -10.85
#